data_AF-A0A0Q1B558-F1
#
_entry.id   AF-A0A0Q1B558-F1
#
_cell.length_a   1.000
_cell.length_b   1.000
_cell.length_c   1.000
_cell.angle_alpha   90.00
_cell.angle_beta   90.00
_cell.angle_gamma   90.00
#
_symmetry.space_group_name_H-M   'P 1'
#
loop_
_entity.id
_entity.type
_entity.pdbx_description
1 polymer ?
#
loop_
_entity_poly.entity_id
_entity_poly.type
_entity_poly.pdbx_seq_one_letter_code
_entity_poly.pdbx_strand_id
1 'polypeptide(L)'
;MDITAKITGIEYKSKLTSDLAVFDFDSLNINELPANCLINYNGFSFGLSKWVSPKRTRSYPYERVYNTLGTAKRITVIPIIKDEGKKGDRDFIQWDTVSLMSLLDVFVVFAYYKTAEKHKTRDNKITNQQFDNELVKQKITEIKNYHSSALHWNLKEIEKSFSDLIQKVKTSYNEIGKRLNVSFHNKQGIDRFANQFINGVKEFMQTSRQKAQEAQNREMQTIQPKEVLSTLTKATITIENYLGGKYYFTTDEIRIEKDKVYLIEAKHSRNSILPSIGDIKDGLLKMILYSNLKNVSVNDNEYLAIPILKLTSSKLTNDIYQSDFETNPELNKKHKEILKNLFDEADENNFQIIIEKAE
;
A
#
# COMPACT_ATOMS: atom_id res chain seq x y z
N MET A 1 -23.72 2.30 0.37
CA MET A 1 -23.92 0.83 0.35
C MET A 1 -22.77 0.25 1.12
N ASP A 2 -23.06 -0.65 2.07
CA ASP A 2 -22.04 -1.21 2.95
C ASP A 2 -21.87 -2.70 2.66
N ILE A 3 -20.65 -3.07 2.27
CA ILE A 3 -20.27 -4.44 2.01
C ILE A 3 -19.43 -4.94 3.17
N THR A 4 -19.75 -6.14 3.66
CA THR A 4 -18.91 -6.84 4.63
C THR A 4 -18.40 -8.14 4.03
N ALA A 5 -17.18 -8.51 4.38
CA ALA A 5 -16.56 -9.74 3.89
C ALA A 5 -15.52 -10.26 4.89
N LYS A 6 -15.12 -11.52 4.72
CA LYS A 6 -14.07 -12.17 5.51
C LYS A 6 -12.92 -12.63 4.62
N ILE A 7 -11.71 -12.68 5.17
CA ILE A 7 -10.55 -13.35 4.57
C ILE A 7 -10.00 -14.36 5.58
N THR A 8 -9.90 -15.62 5.17
CA THR A 8 -9.32 -16.71 5.98
C THR A 8 -7.88 -17.04 5.60
N GLY A 9 -7.46 -16.67 4.40
CA GLY A 9 -6.11 -16.86 3.85
C GLY A 9 -5.98 -16.12 2.54
N ILE A 10 -4.76 -15.97 2.04
CA ILE A 10 -4.49 -15.38 0.73
C ILE A 10 -3.80 -16.43 -0.13
N GLU A 11 -4.43 -16.74 -1.25
CA GLU A 11 -3.84 -17.48 -2.36
C GLU A 11 -3.83 -16.55 -3.57
N TYR A 12 -2.64 -16.30 -4.12
CA TYR A 12 -2.49 -15.39 -5.24
C TYR A 12 -1.20 -15.66 -6.03
N LYS A 13 -1.29 -15.61 -7.36
CA LYS A 13 -0.18 -15.81 -8.30
C LYS A 13 0.09 -14.51 -9.06
N SER A 14 1.06 -13.74 -8.58
CA SER A 14 1.47 -12.49 -9.25
C SER A 14 2.29 -12.77 -10.51
N LYS A 15 1.97 -12.12 -11.63
CA LYS A 15 2.68 -12.20 -12.92
C LYS A 15 3.28 -10.86 -13.33
N LEU A 16 2.75 -9.75 -12.82
CA LEU A 16 3.20 -8.41 -13.21
C LEU A 16 4.32 -7.85 -12.30
N THR A 17 4.96 -8.66 -11.46
CA THR A 17 6.05 -8.20 -10.57
C THR A 17 7.24 -7.66 -11.36
N SER A 18 8.03 -6.79 -10.75
CA SER A 18 9.24 -6.25 -11.39
C SER A 18 10.42 -7.21 -11.25
N ASP A 19 11.34 -7.17 -12.22
CA ASP A 19 12.68 -7.72 -12.04
C ASP A 19 13.42 -6.91 -10.97
N LEU A 20 13.75 -7.57 -9.87
CA LEU A 20 14.35 -6.92 -8.70
C LEU A 20 15.88 -6.94 -8.80
N ALA A 21 16.49 -5.76 -8.80
CA ALA A 21 17.93 -5.63 -8.67
C ALA A 21 18.40 -6.24 -7.33
N VAL A 22 19.54 -6.91 -7.37
CA VAL A 22 20.11 -7.66 -6.24
C VAL A 22 21.21 -6.84 -5.58
N PHE A 23 21.19 -6.75 -4.26
CA PHE A 23 22.18 -6.06 -3.45
C PHE A 23 22.67 -6.95 -2.31
N ASP A 24 23.92 -6.73 -1.89
CA ASP A 24 24.50 -7.42 -0.75
C ASP A 24 24.24 -6.65 0.55
N PHE A 25 23.86 -7.37 1.60
CA PHE A 25 23.53 -6.80 2.91
C PHE A 25 24.69 -6.05 3.57
N ASP A 26 25.93 -6.49 3.39
CA ASP A 26 27.09 -5.88 4.05
C ASP A 26 27.29 -4.45 3.54
N SER A 27 27.05 -4.25 2.24
CA SER A 27 27.10 -2.94 1.56
C SER A 27 25.78 -2.14 1.61
N LEU A 28 24.76 -2.63 2.32
CA LEU A 28 23.42 -2.05 2.29
C LEU A 28 23.40 -0.61 2.82
N ASN A 29 22.94 0.31 1.96
CA ASN A 29 22.45 1.64 2.36
C ASN A 29 21.00 1.83 1.89
N ILE A 30 20.04 1.75 2.81
CA ILE A 30 18.60 1.86 2.52
C ILE A 30 18.23 3.12 1.75
N ASN A 31 19.00 4.20 1.92
CA ASN A 31 18.73 5.48 1.29
C ASN A 31 19.13 5.52 -0.19
N GLU A 32 20.08 4.68 -0.61
CA GLU A 32 20.59 4.58 -1.99
C GLU A 32 19.88 3.49 -2.81
N LEU A 33 19.24 2.53 -2.14
CA LEU A 33 18.50 1.45 -2.80
C LEU A 33 17.30 1.96 -3.62
N PRO A 34 16.86 1.23 -4.65
CA PRO A 34 15.58 1.48 -5.31
C PRO A 34 14.39 1.26 -4.36
N ALA A 35 13.18 1.57 -4.82
CA ALA A 35 11.96 1.44 -4.01
C ALA A 35 11.62 -0.02 -3.64
N ASN A 36 12.10 -0.97 -4.45
CA ASN A 36 12.02 -2.41 -4.24
C ASN A 36 13.28 -3.08 -4.81
N CYS A 37 13.78 -4.12 -4.14
CA CYS A 37 14.99 -4.87 -4.54
C CYS A 37 15.05 -6.24 -3.84
N LEU A 38 16.04 -7.05 -4.22
CA LEU A 38 16.44 -8.25 -3.49
C LEU A 38 17.67 -7.94 -2.64
N ILE A 39 17.65 -8.37 -1.38
CA ILE A 39 18.81 -8.30 -0.48
C ILE A 39 19.30 -9.71 -0.20
N ASN A 40 20.55 -9.99 -0.56
CA ASN A 40 21.24 -11.22 -0.18
C ASN A 40 21.99 -11.01 1.14
N TYR A 41 21.79 -11.92 2.08
CA TYR A 41 22.42 -11.86 3.39
C TYR A 41 22.73 -13.26 3.92
N ASN A 42 24.01 -13.65 3.90
CA ASN A 42 24.51 -14.93 4.43
C ASN A 42 23.70 -16.14 3.93
N GLY A 43 23.47 -16.22 2.61
CA GLY A 43 22.71 -17.30 1.96
C GLY A 43 21.19 -17.16 1.99
N PHE A 44 20.65 -16.15 2.68
CA PHE A 44 19.23 -15.79 2.60
C PHE A 44 19.01 -14.72 1.54
N SER A 45 17.85 -14.75 0.88
CA SER A 45 17.41 -13.69 -0.03
C SER A 45 16.07 -13.13 0.45
N PHE A 46 15.99 -11.81 0.56
CA PHE A 46 14.79 -11.09 1.01
C PHE A 46 14.29 -10.17 -0.08
N GLY A 47 12.99 -10.19 -0.38
CA GLY A 47 12.36 -9.11 -1.12
C GLY A 47 12.19 -7.91 -0.21
N LEU A 48 12.85 -6.81 -0.53
CA LEU A 48 12.80 -5.57 0.24
C LEU A 48 12.00 -4.52 -0.52
N SER A 49 11.08 -3.85 0.16
CA SER A 49 10.44 -2.62 -0.31
C SER A 49 10.64 -1.49 0.71
N LYS A 50 10.60 -0.23 0.29
CA LYS A 50 10.66 0.93 1.22
C LYS A 50 9.57 1.94 0.93
N TRP A 51 8.94 2.46 1.97
CA TRP A 51 7.90 3.49 1.87
C TRP A 51 8.50 4.88 2.07
N VAL A 52 7.91 5.89 1.43
CA VAL A 52 8.33 7.31 1.62
C VAL A 52 7.52 8.00 2.70
N SER A 53 6.28 7.56 2.92
CA SER A 53 5.39 8.05 3.97
C SER A 53 4.66 6.85 4.56
N PRO A 54 4.26 6.87 5.85
CA PRO A 54 3.36 5.85 6.40
C PRO A 54 1.97 5.81 5.73
N LYS A 55 1.60 6.82 4.94
CA LYS A 55 0.28 6.93 4.32
C LYS A 55 0.19 6.11 3.02
N ARG A 56 -0.83 5.25 2.94
CA ARG A 56 -1.09 4.29 1.84
C ARG A 56 -1.39 4.95 0.48
N THR A 57 -1.78 6.22 0.47
CA THR A 57 -2.18 6.96 -0.75
C THR A 57 -1.04 7.81 -1.34
N ARG A 58 0.22 7.59 -0.95
CA ARG A 58 1.36 8.43 -1.34
C ARG A 58 2.50 7.59 -1.89
N SER A 59 2.97 7.96 -3.08
CA SER A 59 4.17 7.38 -3.69
C SER A 59 4.09 5.87 -3.97
N TYR A 60 2.90 5.38 -4.32
CA TYR A 60 2.60 3.99 -4.71
C TYR A 60 3.15 2.93 -3.73
N PRO A 61 2.77 2.97 -2.44
CA PRO A 61 3.34 2.05 -1.45
C PRO A 61 2.89 0.60 -1.70
N TYR A 62 1.69 0.40 -2.25
CA TYR A 62 1.18 -0.92 -2.61
C TYR A 62 1.92 -1.53 -3.80
N GLU A 63 2.21 -0.75 -4.84
CA GLU A 63 3.07 -1.20 -5.95
C GLU A 63 4.42 -1.74 -5.44
N ARG A 64 5.05 -1.02 -4.50
CA ARG A 64 6.36 -1.40 -3.95
C ARG A 64 6.31 -2.74 -3.22
N VAL A 65 5.23 -3.00 -2.49
CA VAL A 65 5.00 -4.28 -1.80
C VAL A 65 4.67 -5.37 -2.83
N TYR A 66 3.76 -5.09 -3.76
CA TYR A 66 3.35 -5.99 -4.83
C TYR A 66 4.57 -6.53 -5.61
N ASN A 67 5.53 -5.67 -5.96
CA ASN A 67 6.74 -6.05 -6.67
C ASN A 67 7.62 -7.08 -5.94
N THR A 68 7.45 -7.24 -4.63
CA THR A 68 8.19 -8.22 -3.82
C THR A 68 7.44 -9.53 -3.58
N LEU A 69 6.20 -9.67 -4.07
CA LEU A 69 5.34 -10.83 -3.79
C LEU A 69 5.93 -12.15 -4.25
N GLY A 70 6.72 -12.15 -5.33
CA GLY A 70 7.42 -13.34 -5.85
C GLY A 70 8.58 -13.84 -4.99
N THR A 71 8.84 -13.23 -3.83
CA THR A 71 9.94 -13.61 -2.93
C THR A 71 9.41 -14.32 -1.69
N ALA A 72 10.15 -15.33 -1.20
CA ALA A 72 9.70 -16.17 -0.09
C ALA A 72 9.61 -15.44 1.25
N LYS A 73 10.53 -14.51 1.53
CA LYS A 73 10.52 -13.69 2.75
C LYS A 73 10.64 -12.21 2.39
N ARG A 74 9.63 -11.45 2.80
CA ARG A 74 9.42 -10.06 2.36
C ARG A 74 9.57 -9.10 3.52
N ILE A 75 10.27 -8.00 3.29
CA ILE A 75 10.49 -6.93 4.26
C ILE A 75 10.00 -5.61 3.65
N THR A 76 9.30 -4.81 4.44
CA THR A 76 9.00 -3.42 4.08
C THR A 76 9.51 -2.46 5.14
N VAL A 77 10.21 -1.41 4.73
CA VAL A 77 10.67 -0.34 5.62
C VAL A 77 9.66 0.81 5.58
N ILE A 78 9.05 1.12 6.73
CA ILE A 78 8.01 2.16 6.82
C ILE A 78 8.38 3.17 7.91
N PRO A 79 8.40 4.49 7.61
CA PRO A 79 8.55 5.50 8.65
C PRO A 79 7.32 5.51 9.54
N ILE A 80 7.47 5.49 10.87
CA ILE A 80 6.31 5.60 11.77
C ILE A 80 5.65 6.99 11.70
N ILE A 81 6.44 8.01 11.38
CA ILE A 81 6.00 9.40 11.20
C ILE A 81 6.80 9.99 10.05
N LYS A 82 6.12 10.75 9.18
CA LYS A 82 6.76 11.65 8.21
C LYS A 82 6.23 13.06 8.42
N ASP A 83 7.07 13.95 8.89
CA ASP A 83 6.78 15.38 8.99
C ASP A 83 7.61 16.13 7.93
N GLU A 84 6.94 16.93 7.11
CA GLU A 84 7.59 17.72 6.05
C GLU A 84 7.89 19.17 6.48
N GLY A 85 7.64 19.54 7.73
CA GLY A 85 7.74 20.91 8.23
C GLY A 85 6.36 21.58 8.31
N LYS A 86 6.26 22.74 8.99
CA LYS A 86 5.00 23.42 9.34
C LYS A 86 4.09 23.75 8.14
N LYS A 87 4.66 23.90 6.95
CA LYS A 87 3.93 24.14 5.68
C LYS A 87 3.86 22.90 4.78
N GLY A 88 4.31 21.76 5.27
CA GLY A 88 4.21 20.47 4.61
C GLY A 88 3.18 19.58 5.29
N ASP A 89 3.13 18.32 4.88
CA ASP A 89 2.24 17.34 5.50
C ASP A 89 2.87 16.69 6.73
N ARG A 90 2.02 16.12 7.58
CA ARG A 90 2.43 15.26 8.69
C ARG A 90 1.60 13.98 8.70
N ASP A 91 2.25 12.89 8.33
CA ASP A 91 1.64 11.56 8.23
C ASP A 91 2.11 10.68 9.40
N PHE A 92 1.20 9.85 9.93
CA PHE A 92 1.45 8.88 11.00
C PHE A 92 1.08 7.48 10.51
N ILE A 93 1.82 6.47 10.97
CA ILE A 93 1.46 5.08 10.73
C ILE A 93 0.14 4.72 11.41
N GLN A 94 -0.63 3.86 10.75
CA GLN A 94 -1.92 3.38 11.22
C GLN A 94 -1.89 1.87 11.37
N TRP A 95 -2.69 1.35 12.30
CA TRP A 95 -2.85 -0.09 12.53
C TRP A 95 -3.17 -0.85 11.24
N ASP A 96 -4.09 -0.33 10.43
CA ASP A 96 -4.56 -0.99 9.22
C ASP A 96 -3.42 -1.23 8.21
N THR A 97 -2.43 -0.34 8.16
CA THR A 97 -1.20 -0.55 7.36
C THR A 97 -0.45 -1.77 7.89
N VAL A 98 -0.21 -1.86 9.20
CA VAL A 98 0.52 -2.98 9.81
C VAL A 98 -0.27 -4.28 9.67
N SER A 99 -1.57 -4.25 9.93
CA SER A 99 -2.47 -5.39 9.78
C SER A 99 -2.49 -5.91 8.34
N LEU A 100 -2.39 -5.03 7.34
CA LEU A 100 -2.38 -5.43 5.94
C LEU A 100 -1.05 -6.09 5.58
N MET A 101 0.08 -5.53 6.04
CA MET A 101 1.39 -6.16 5.86
C MET A 101 1.46 -7.53 6.53
N SER A 102 0.91 -7.68 7.73
CA SER A 102 0.80 -8.98 8.41
C SER A 102 -0.05 -9.99 7.64
N LEU A 103 -1.18 -9.56 7.06
CA LEU A 103 -2.04 -10.44 6.25
C LEU A 103 -1.35 -10.90 4.96
N LEU A 104 -0.55 -10.02 4.35
CA LEU A 104 0.27 -10.33 3.17
C LEU A 104 1.59 -11.05 3.51
N ASP A 105 1.79 -11.45 4.77
CA ASP A 105 3.02 -12.03 5.30
C ASP A 105 4.29 -11.23 4.91
N VAL A 106 4.26 -9.94 5.25
CA VAL A 106 5.35 -8.97 5.06
C VAL A 106 5.83 -8.46 6.42
N PHE A 107 7.12 -8.65 6.69
CA PHE A 107 7.79 -8.18 7.90
C PHE A 107 8.01 -6.67 7.81
N VAL A 108 7.50 -5.91 8.79
CA VAL A 108 7.65 -4.46 8.82
C VAL A 108 8.87 -4.08 9.64
N VAL A 109 9.76 -3.31 9.03
CA VAL A 109 10.82 -2.55 9.70
C VAL A 109 10.29 -1.15 9.95
N PHE A 110 9.89 -0.88 11.19
CA PHE A 110 9.49 0.45 11.61
C PHE A 110 10.71 1.35 11.76
N ALA A 111 10.74 2.43 10.98
CA ALA A 111 11.89 3.32 10.89
C ALA A 111 11.51 4.77 11.21
N TYR A 112 12.51 5.63 11.26
CA TYR A 112 12.37 7.07 11.36
C TYR A 112 13.37 7.76 10.42
N TYR A 113 13.04 8.99 10.04
CA TYR A 113 13.96 9.82 9.27
C TYR A 113 14.99 10.47 10.18
N LYS A 114 16.28 10.25 9.92
CA LYS A 114 17.43 10.77 10.67
C LYS A 114 17.95 12.08 10.11
N THR A 115 17.90 12.25 8.79
CA THR A 115 18.34 13.48 8.12
C THR A 115 17.34 13.89 7.05
N ALA A 116 17.49 15.12 6.57
CA ALA A 116 16.69 15.71 5.50
C ALA A 116 17.43 16.91 4.91
N GLU A 117 16.90 17.42 3.80
CA GLU A 117 17.30 18.67 3.16
C GLU A 117 16.20 19.71 3.26
N LYS A 118 16.59 21.00 3.26
CA LYS A 118 15.61 22.10 3.19
C LYS A 118 15.02 22.14 1.79
N HIS A 119 13.71 22.31 1.68
CA HIS A 119 13.09 22.47 0.38
C HIS A 119 13.54 23.78 -0.26
N LYS A 120 14.08 23.72 -1.49
CA LYS A 120 14.72 24.87 -2.16
C LYS A 120 13.79 26.08 -2.32
N THR A 121 12.53 25.84 -2.66
CA THR A 121 11.55 26.89 -2.99
C THR A 121 10.36 27.03 -2.04
N ARG A 122 10.09 26.04 -1.18
CA ARG A 122 8.91 26.03 -0.31
C ARG A 122 9.34 26.36 1.10
N ASP A 123 8.88 27.51 1.57
CA ASP A 123 9.19 27.98 2.91
C ASP A 123 8.73 26.99 4.00
N ASN A 124 9.51 26.89 5.07
CA ASN A 124 9.26 26.00 6.22
C ASN A 124 8.88 24.56 5.83
N LYS A 125 9.53 24.04 4.78
CA LYS A 125 9.37 22.67 4.30
C LYS A 125 10.73 21.98 4.12
N ILE A 126 10.77 20.67 4.38
CA ILE A 126 11.91 19.79 4.10
C ILE A 126 11.58 18.77 2.99
N THR A 127 12.62 18.22 2.39
CA THR A 127 12.57 17.16 1.36
C THR A 127 13.74 16.19 1.56
N ASN A 128 13.84 15.15 0.71
CA ASN A 128 14.98 14.21 0.69
C ASN A 128 15.30 13.65 2.07
N GLN A 129 14.25 13.23 2.80
CA GLN A 129 14.40 12.66 4.13
C GLN A 129 15.05 11.26 4.01
N GLN A 130 16.04 10.98 4.85
CA GLN A 130 16.79 9.73 4.84
C GLN A 130 16.62 8.96 6.15
N PHE A 131 16.41 7.66 6.05
CA PHE A 131 16.29 6.76 7.20
C PHE A 131 17.60 6.59 7.94
N ASP A 132 17.53 6.23 9.22
CA ASP A 132 18.69 5.66 9.90
C ASP A 132 19.01 4.28 9.33
N ASN A 133 20.11 4.18 8.57
CA ASN A 133 20.52 2.95 7.92
C ASN A 133 20.87 1.83 8.91
N GLU A 134 21.52 2.17 10.03
CA GLU A 134 21.98 1.19 11.00
C GLU A 134 20.80 0.52 11.71
N LEU A 135 19.76 1.30 12.02
CA LEU A 135 18.51 0.75 12.54
C LEU A 135 17.90 -0.26 11.56
N VAL A 136 17.87 0.07 10.26
CA VAL A 136 17.30 -0.81 9.24
C VAL A 136 18.12 -2.09 9.12
N LYS A 137 19.46 -2.00 9.05
CA LYS A 137 20.35 -3.18 9.01
C LYS A 137 20.17 -4.07 10.24
N GLN A 138 20.11 -3.47 11.43
CA GLN A 138 19.87 -4.19 12.67
C GLN A 138 18.55 -4.98 12.60
N LYS A 139 17.45 -4.34 12.15
CA LYS A 139 16.14 -4.98 12.08
C LYS A 139 16.06 -6.07 11.02
N ILE A 140 16.71 -5.90 9.87
CA ILE A 140 16.84 -6.98 8.87
C ILE A 140 17.61 -8.17 9.47
N THR A 141 18.66 -7.91 10.26
CA THR A 141 19.41 -8.96 10.97
C THR A 141 18.56 -9.72 11.98
N GLU A 142 17.74 -9.00 12.75
CA GLU A 142 16.77 -9.62 13.67
C GLU A 142 15.73 -10.47 12.90
N ILE A 143 15.18 -9.97 11.79
CA ILE A 143 14.21 -10.68 10.94
C ILE A 143 14.81 -11.94 10.34
N LYS A 144 16.08 -11.92 9.92
CA LYS A 144 16.76 -13.11 9.40
C LYS A 144 16.67 -14.28 10.37
N ASN A 145 16.86 -14.02 11.66
CA ASN A 145 16.83 -15.04 12.71
C ASN A 145 15.44 -15.21 13.35
N TYR A 146 14.41 -14.56 12.79
CA TYR A 146 13.03 -14.68 13.28
C TYR A 146 12.27 -15.74 12.48
N HIS A 147 11.80 -16.77 13.18
CA HIS A 147 11.18 -17.96 12.58
C HIS A 147 9.65 -17.95 12.61
N SER A 148 9.02 -17.11 13.44
CA SER A 148 7.57 -16.95 13.44
C SER A 148 7.10 -16.04 12.28
N SER A 149 5.79 -16.00 12.03
CA SER A 149 5.20 -15.24 10.92
C SER A 149 5.38 -13.73 11.04
N ALA A 150 5.17 -13.02 9.93
CA ALA A 150 5.22 -11.56 9.91
C ALA A 150 4.26 -10.91 10.90
N LEU A 151 3.08 -11.50 11.14
CA LEU A 151 2.15 -11.05 12.16
C LEU A 151 2.82 -10.95 13.54
N HIS A 152 3.44 -12.03 13.99
CA HIS A 152 4.06 -12.09 15.31
C HIS A 152 5.22 -11.11 15.43
N TRP A 153 6.01 -10.97 14.35
CA TRP A 153 7.07 -9.97 14.27
C TRP A 153 6.50 -8.55 14.40
N ASN A 154 5.50 -8.21 13.59
CA ASN A 154 4.92 -6.88 13.52
C ASN A 154 4.29 -6.45 14.86
N LEU A 155 3.59 -7.37 15.54
CA LEU A 155 3.04 -7.13 16.89
C LEU A 155 4.14 -6.91 17.93
N LYS A 156 5.14 -7.80 17.95
CA LYS A 156 6.31 -7.68 18.84
C LYS A 156 6.99 -6.33 18.66
N GLU A 157 7.20 -5.88 17.43
CA GLU A 157 7.89 -4.61 17.17
C GLU A 157 7.05 -3.39 17.60
N ILE A 158 5.73 -3.44 17.49
CA ILE A 158 4.88 -2.38 18.06
C ILE A 158 5.05 -2.35 19.58
N GLU A 159 4.97 -3.49 20.25
CA GLU A 159 5.04 -3.56 21.72
C GLU A 159 6.41 -3.16 22.26
N LYS A 160 7.50 -3.59 21.60
CA LYS A 160 8.86 -3.44 22.14
C LYS A 160 9.60 -2.20 21.64
N SER A 161 9.37 -1.78 20.39
CA SER A 161 10.23 -0.80 19.72
C SER A 161 9.60 0.59 19.58
N PHE A 162 8.27 0.73 19.63
CA PHE A 162 7.62 2.02 19.31
C PHE A 162 7.94 3.13 20.30
N SER A 163 8.01 2.85 21.59
CA SER A 163 8.32 3.89 22.59
C SER A 163 9.67 4.57 22.29
N ASP A 164 10.71 3.77 22.06
CA ASP A 164 12.05 4.25 21.69
C ASP A 164 12.04 4.94 20.30
N LEU A 165 11.40 4.33 19.31
CA LEU A 165 11.30 4.91 17.96
C LEU A 165 10.61 6.29 17.96
N ILE A 166 9.55 6.47 18.75
CA ILE A 166 8.85 7.75 18.86
C ILE A 166 9.77 8.81 19.49
N GLN A 167 10.58 8.46 20.48
CA GLN A 167 11.57 9.39 21.03
C GLN A 167 12.64 9.74 19.99
N LYS A 168 13.14 8.76 19.23
CA LYS A 168 14.07 8.99 18.11
C LYS A 168 13.47 9.91 17.05
N VAL A 169 12.19 9.78 16.71
CA VAL A 169 11.48 10.72 15.83
C VAL A 169 11.49 12.14 16.40
N LYS A 170 11.13 12.32 17.68
CA LYS A 170 11.10 13.65 18.32
C LYS A 170 12.48 14.31 18.31
N THR A 171 13.51 13.56 18.68
CA THR A 171 14.90 14.03 18.68
C THR A 171 15.34 14.40 17.28
N SER A 172 15.14 13.50 16.31
CA SER A 172 15.56 13.72 14.94
C SER A 172 14.91 14.95 14.29
N TYR A 173 13.58 15.11 14.36
CA TYR A 173 12.94 16.29 13.77
C TYR A 173 13.31 17.60 14.49
N ASN A 174 13.60 17.56 15.79
CA ASN A 174 14.14 18.71 16.51
C ASN A 174 15.54 19.10 16.00
N GLU A 175 16.42 18.11 15.81
CA GLU A 175 17.76 18.31 15.27
C GLU A 175 17.74 18.81 13.82
N ILE A 176 16.91 18.20 12.97
CA ILE A 176 16.69 18.63 11.59
C ILE A 176 16.18 20.08 11.56
N GLY A 177 15.20 20.43 12.41
CA GLY A 177 14.64 21.78 12.50
C GLY A 177 15.68 22.83 12.87
N LYS A 178 16.53 22.53 13.87
CA LYS A 178 17.65 23.40 14.25
C LYS A 178 18.67 23.55 13.12
N ARG A 179 19.13 22.42 12.55
CA ARG A 179 20.17 22.39 11.50
C ARG A 179 19.75 23.10 10.23
N LEU A 180 18.50 22.95 9.80
CA LEU A 180 17.99 23.53 8.54
C LEU A 180 17.27 24.87 8.73
N ASN A 181 17.13 25.33 9.98
CA ASN A 181 16.29 26.46 10.35
C ASN A 181 14.89 26.35 9.71
N VAL A 182 14.19 25.27 10.05
CA VAL A 182 12.82 24.97 9.61
C VAL A 182 11.95 24.70 10.82
N SER A 183 10.79 25.38 10.88
CA SER A 183 9.78 25.09 11.88
C SER A 183 8.97 23.85 11.51
N PHE A 184 8.74 22.96 12.47
CA PHE A 184 7.90 21.78 12.33
C PHE A 184 6.51 21.98 12.93
N HIS A 185 5.62 21.02 12.70
CA HIS A 185 4.33 20.97 13.39
C HIS A 185 4.51 20.84 14.90
N ASN A 186 3.43 21.12 15.65
CA ASN A 186 3.46 21.05 17.11
C ASN A 186 3.83 19.64 17.63
N LYS A 187 4.59 19.59 18.73
CA LYS A 187 5.00 18.32 19.37
C LYS A 187 3.81 17.52 19.92
N GLN A 188 2.73 18.21 20.29
CA GLN A 188 1.49 17.62 20.78
C GLN A 188 0.92 16.53 19.86
N GLY A 189 1.09 16.65 18.53
CA GLY A 189 0.64 15.59 17.61
C GLY A 189 1.40 14.28 17.80
N ILE A 190 2.71 14.35 18.04
CA ILE A 190 3.56 13.19 18.32
C ILE A 190 3.25 12.65 19.73
N ASP A 191 2.98 13.53 20.70
CA ASP A 191 2.58 13.11 22.05
C ASP A 191 1.25 12.35 22.05
N ARG A 192 0.24 12.84 21.32
CA ARG A 192 -1.04 12.12 21.12
C ARG A 192 -0.84 10.80 20.38
N PHE A 193 0.13 10.72 19.49
CA PHE A 193 0.49 9.45 18.85
C PHE A 193 1.11 8.48 19.85
N ALA A 194 2.05 8.94 20.67
CA ALA A 194 2.69 8.14 21.72
C ALA A 194 1.69 7.60 22.75
N ASN A 195 0.70 8.41 23.12
CA ASN A 195 -0.28 8.03 24.14
C ASN A 195 -1.12 6.80 23.75
N GLN A 196 -1.31 6.53 22.46
CA GLN A 196 -2.04 5.37 21.96
C GLN A 196 -1.37 4.02 22.27
N PHE A 197 -0.14 4.03 22.80
CA PHE A 197 0.62 2.83 23.13
C PHE A 197 0.80 2.63 24.64
N ILE A 198 0.36 3.57 25.49
CA ILE A 198 0.52 3.49 26.95
C ILE A 198 -0.19 2.26 27.52
N ASN A 199 -1.40 1.98 27.02
CA ASN A 199 -2.22 0.85 27.44
C ASN A 199 -2.08 -0.38 26.52
N GLY A 200 -1.00 -0.45 25.75
CA GLY A 200 -0.73 -1.49 24.77
C GLY A 200 -1.43 -1.28 23.42
N VAL A 201 -1.30 -2.28 22.53
CA VAL A 201 -1.66 -2.17 21.10
C VAL A 201 -3.16 -1.98 20.84
N LYS A 202 -4.03 -2.34 21.80
CA LYS A 202 -5.49 -2.27 21.63
C LYS A 202 -5.99 -0.85 21.36
N GLU A 203 -5.44 0.13 22.06
CA GLU A 203 -5.84 1.54 21.90
C GLU A 203 -5.38 2.10 20.54
N PHE A 204 -4.16 1.78 20.11
CA PHE A 204 -3.67 2.08 18.77
C PHE A 204 -4.55 1.47 17.66
N MET A 205 -4.97 0.22 17.85
CA MET A 205 -5.88 -0.47 16.93
C MET A 205 -7.25 0.22 16.86
N GLN A 206 -7.88 0.51 18.01
CA GLN A 206 -9.19 1.16 18.05
C GLN A 206 -9.15 2.55 17.43
N THR A 207 -8.17 3.37 17.80
CA THR A 207 -7.99 4.73 17.29
C THR A 207 -7.74 4.73 15.77
N SER A 208 -6.95 3.77 15.28
CA SER A 208 -6.66 3.64 13.85
C SER A 208 -7.90 3.22 13.05
N ARG A 209 -8.71 2.29 13.58
CA ARG A 209 -9.96 1.85 12.92
C ARG A 209 -10.96 2.99 12.79
N GLN A 210 -11.13 3.81 13.82
CA GLN A 210 -11.98 4.99 13.75
C GLN A 210 -11.51 5.94 12.64
N LYS A 211 -10.22 6.25 12.58
CA LYS A 211 -9.65 7.11 11.53
C LYS A 211 -9.81 6.52 10.12
N ALA A 212 -9.75 5.20 10.00
CA ALA A 212 -9.93 4.50 8.73
C ALA A 212 -11.38 4.55 8.25
N GLN A 213 -12.36 4.34 9.15
CA GLN A 213 -13.78 4.54 8.86
C GLN A 213 -14.08 5.98 8.44
N GLU A 214 -13.53 6.96 9.17
CA GLU A 214 -13.66 8.38 8.80
C GLU A 214 -13.03 8.68 7.43
N ALA A 215 -11.90 8.05 7.10
CA ALA A 215 -11.26 8.21 5.79
C ALA A 215 -12.07 7.60 4.65
N GLN A 216 -12.62 6.40 4.86
CA GLN A 216 -13.51 5.72 3.94
C GLN A 216 -14.79 6.55 3.69
N ASN A 217 -15.39 7.11 4.74
CA ASN A 217 -16.56 7.99 4.63
C ASN A 217 -16.27 9.25 3.82
N ARG A 218 -15.10 9.87 4.03
CA ARG A 218 -14.66 11.01 3.21
C ARG A 218 -14.45 10.60 1.75
N GLU A 219 -13.83 9.45 1.50
CA GLU A 219 -13.54 8.97 0.15
C GLU A 219 -14.82 8.63 -0.63
N MET A 220 -15.81 8.02 0.04
CA MET A 220 -17.15 7.76 -0.51
C MET A 220 -17.84 9.06 -0.97
N GLN A 221 -17.64 10.16 -0.25
CA GLN A 221 -18.24 11.46 -0.58
C GLN A 221 -17.45 12.23 -1.65
N THR A 222 -16.20 11.84 -1.92
CA THR A 222 -15.37 12.51 -2.93
C THR A 222 -15.55 11.90 -4.30
N ILE A 223 -15.95 12.74 -5.26
CA ILE A 223 -15.79 12.44 -6.68
C ILE A 223 -14.31 12.62 -7.00
N GLN A 224 -13.61 11.54 -7.36
CA GLN A 224 -12.23 11.59 -7.84
C GLN A 224 -12.26 11.92 -9.33
N PRO A 225 -11.90 13.15 -9.77
CA PRO A 225 -11.97 13.52 -11.19
C PRO A 225 -10.93 12.78 -12.05
N LYS A 226 -10.03 12.02 -11.42
CA LYS A 226 -9.07 11.14 -12.10
C LYS A 226 -9.66 9.76 -12.39
N GLU A 227 -10.81 9.41 -11.83
CA GLU A 227 -11.51 8.16 -12.14
C GLU A 227 -12.63 8.49 -13.13
N VAL A 228 -12.66 7.80 -14.27
CA VAL A 228 -13.79 7.86 -15.20
C VAL A 228 -14.66 6.66 -14.86
N LEU A 229 -15.74 6.94 -14.12
CA LEU A 229 -16.64 5.92 -13.60
C LEU A 229 -17.86 5.82 -14.50
N SER A 230 -18.26 4.59 -14.86
CA SER A 230 -19.51 4.36 -15.59
C SER A 230 -20.76 4.59 -14.74
N THR A 231 -20.62 4.49 -13.42
CA THR A 231 -21.71 4.65 -12.44
C THR A 231 -21.25 5.44 -11.22
N LEU A 232 -22.18 6.09 -10.50
CA LEU A 232 -21.90 6.81 -9.24
C LEU A 232 -21.98 5.90 -8.00
N THR A 233 -21.87 4.57 -8.16
CA THR A 233 -22.20 3.57 -7.14
C THR A 233 -21.04 3.22 -6.20
N LYS A 234 -20.20 4.21 -5.85
CA LYS A 234 -19.14 4.01 -4.85
C LYS A 234 -19.70 3.37 -3.59
N ALA A 235 -18.97 2.42 -3.05
CA ALA A 235 -19.39 1.72 -1.84
C ALA A 235 -18.21 1.50 -0.90
N THR A 236 -18.58 1.24 0.36
CA THR A 236 -17.64 0.84 1.38
C THR A 236 -17.55 -0.68 1.39
N ILE A 237 -16.34 -1.21 1.59
CA ILE A 237 -16.13 -2.61 1.92
C ILE A 237 -15.31 -2.70 3.20
N THR A 238 -15.86 -3.45 4.17
CA THR A 238 -15.19 -3.80 5.41
C THR A 238 -14.82 -5.27 5.36
N ILE A 239 -13.51 -5.54 5.34
CA ILE A 239 -12.98 -6.90 5.31
C ILE A 239 -12.45 -7.25 6.70
N GLU A 240 -12.87 -8.38 7.26
CA GLU A 240 -12.33 -8.90 8.50
C GLU A 240 -11.46 -10.13 8.23
N ASN A 241 -10.36 -10.30 8.96
CA ASN A 241 -9.60 -11.55 8.90
C ASN A 241 -9.67 -12.33 10.20
N TYR A 242 -9.28 -13.61 10.14
CA TYR A 242 -9.27 -14.51 11.30
C TYR A 242 -8.27 -14.10 12.40
N LEU A 243 -7.33 -13.19 12.10
CA LEU A 243 -6.33 -12.65 13.03
C LEU A 243 -6.85 -11.42 13.79
N GLY A 244 -8.12 -11.05 13.61
CA GLY A 244 -8.73 -9.86 14.22
C GLY A 244 -8.40 -8.56 13.51
N GLY A 245 -7.84 -8.61 12.30
CA GLY A 245 -7.69 -7.46 11.40
C GLY A 245 -9.04 -7.00 10.86
N LYS A 246 -9.23 -5.68 10.74
CA LYS A 246 -10.37 -5.06 10.05
C LYS A 246 -9.82 -4.05 9.06
N TYR A 247 -10.26 -4.13 7.81
CA TYR A 247 -9.78 -3.31 6.72
C TYR A 247 -10.93 -2.55 6.08
N TYR A 248 -10.86 -1.22 6.16
CA TYR A 248 -11.83 -0.33 5.56
C TYR A 248 -11.31 0.15 4.21
N PHE A 249 -11.93 -0.31 3.14
CA PHE A 249 -11.63 0.09 1.77
C PHE A 249 -12.86 0.66 1.08
N THR A 250 -12.64 1.38 0.00
CA THR A 250 -13.68 1.78 -0.94
C THR A 250 -13.49 1.00 -2.24
N THR A 251 -14.60 0.72 -2.90
CA THR A 251 -14.65 0.28 -4.29
C THR A 251 -15.11 1.45 -5.15
N ASP A 252 -14.44 1.65 -6.29
CA ASP A 252 -14.71 2.79 -7.15
C ASP A 252 -16.07 2.69 -7.84
N GLU A 253 -16.45 1.48 -8.26
CA GLU A 253 -17.82 1.18 -8.72
C GLU A 253 -18.31 -0.16 -8.16
N ILE A 254 -19.63 -0.27 -8.03
CA ILE A 254 -20.31 -1.52 -7.72
C ILE A 254 -21.44 -1.76 -8.70
N ARG A 255 -21.56 -3.03 -9.11
CA ARG A 255 -22.72 -3.54 -9.83
C ARG A 255 -23.26 -4.75 -9.09
N ILE A 256 -24.57 -4.86 -8.94
CA ILE A 256 -25.23 -6.05 -8.39
C ILE A 256 -26.10 -6.65 -9.49
N GLU A 257 -25.91 -7.93 -9.77
CA GLU A 257 -26.76 -8.68 -10.71
C GLU A 257 -27.08 -10.02 -10.08
N LYS A 258 -28.38 -10.26 -9.83
CA LYS A 258 -28.86 -11.50 -9.20
C LYS A 258 -28.16 -11.74 -7.85
N ASP A 259 -27.40 -12.83 -7.75
CA ASP A 259 -26.64 -13.30 -6.60
C ASP A 259 -25.15 -12.89 -6.64
N LYS A 260 -24.77 -12.01 -7.57
CA LYS A 260 -23.39 -11.53 -7.72
C LYS A 260 -23.24 -10.05 -7.38
N VAL A 261 -22.16 -9.73 -6.70
CA VAL A 261 -21.68 -8.36 -6.50
C VAL A 261 -20.35 -8.17 -7.20
N TYR A 262 -20.30 -7.26 -8.16
CA TYR A 262 -19.08 -6.91 -8.87
C TYR A 262 -18.37 -5.78 -8.13
N LEU A 263 -17.15 -6.04 -7.66
CA LEU A 263 -16.31 -5.09 -6.94
C LEU A 263 -15.30 -4.50 -7.91
N ILE A 264 -15.54 -3.28 -8.38
CA ILE A 264 -14.77 -2.68 -9.47
C ILE A 264 -13.80 -1.65 -8.91
N GLU A 265 -12.51 -1.91 -9.11
CA GLU A 265 -11.43 -0.94 -8.88
C GLU A 265 -11.04 -0.32 -10.23
N ALA A 266 -11.10 0.99 -10.35
CA ALA A 266 -10.85 1.70 -11.60
C ALA A 266 -9.50 2.44 -11.57
N LYS A 267 -8.70 2.27 -12.62
CA LYS A 267 -7.48 3.05 -12.87
C LYS A 267 -7.59 3.73 -14.23
N HIS A 268 -7.15 4.97 -14.32
CA HIS A 268 -7.37 5.79 -15.50
C HIS A 268 -6.09 6.51 -15.95
N SER A 269 -5.95 6.68 -17.26
CA SER A 269 -4.96 7.58 -17.86
C SER A 269 -5.58 8.62 -18.77
N ARG A 270 -5.15 9.87 -18.62
CA ARG A 270 -5.47 10.95 -19.55
C ARG A 270 -4.50 11.07 -20.73
N ASN A 271 -3.28 10.57 -20.53
CA ASN A 271 -2.13 10.91 -21.39
C ASN A 271 -1.51 9.71 -22.10
N SER A 272 -1.89 8.48 -21.75
CA SER A 272 -1.36 7.23 -22.31
C SER A 272 -2.48 6.24 -22.56
N ILE A 273 -2.27 5.30 -23.47
CA ILE A 273 -3.26 4.27 -23.86
C ILE A 273 -3.67 3.38 -22.67
N LEU A 274 -2.76 3.14 -21.72
CA LEU A 274 -3.05 2.43 -20.47
C LEU A 274 -2.67 3.30 -19.25
N PRO A 275 -3.31 3.09 -18.08
CA PRO A 275 -2.81 3.58 -16.80
C PRO A 275 -1.34 3.24 -16.56
N SER A 276 -0.67 3.99 -15.68
CA SER A 276 0.72 3.70 -15.37
C SER A 276 0.84 2.30 -14.74
N ILE A 277 1.99 1.64 -14.94
CA ILE A 277 2.21 0.32 -14.33
C ILE A 277 2.09 0.37 -12.79
N GLY A 278 2.44 1.51 -12.18
CA GLY A 278 2.27 1.74 -10.75
C GLY A 278 0.80 1.76 -10.33
N ASP A 279 -0.05 2.44 -11.10
CA ASP A 279 -1.51 2.47 -10.87
C ASP A 279 -2.13 1.07 -11.02
N ILE A 280 -1.73 0.32 -12.06
CA ILE A 280 -2.21 -1.05 -12.30
C ILE A 280 -1.85 -1.94 -11.10
N LYS A 281 -0.59 -1.92 -10.67
CA LYS A 281 -0.09 -2.72 -9.53
C LYS A 281 -0.72 -2.33 -8.20
N ASP A 282 -1.03 -1.04 -8.01
CA ASP A 282 -1.81 -0.57 -6.85
C ASP A 282 -3.21 -1.20 -6.84
N GLY A 283 -3.88 -1.26 -8.00
CA GLY A 283 -5.15 -1.95 -8.17
C GLY A 283 -5.05 -3.47 -7.97
N LEU A 284 -3.99 -4.10 -8.48
CA LEU A 284 -3.74 -5.54 -8.28
C LEU A 284 -3.59 -5.91 -6.80
N LEU A 285 -3.01 -5.04 -5.97
CA LEU A 285 -2.94 -5.32 -4.53
C LEU A 285 -4.34 -5.38 -3.88
N LYS A 286 -5.32 -4.62 -4.38
CA LYS A 286 -6.72 -4.78 -3.98
C LYS A 286 -7.33 -6.06 -4.56
N MET A 287 -6.98 -6.45 -5.79
CA MET A 287 -7.44 -7.73 -6.38
C MET A 287 -7.00 -8.94 -5.57
N ILE A 288 -5.80 -8.91 -4.97
CA ILE A 288 -5.36 -9.95 -4.01
C ILE A 288 -6.38 -10.13 -2.89
N LEU A 289 -6.91 -9.03 -2.35
CA LEU A 289 -7.90 -9.08 -1.28
C LEU A 289 -9.27 -9.52 -1.80
N TYR A 290 -9.73 -8.93 -2.90
CA TYR A 290 -11.08 -9.14 -3.42
C TYR A 290 -11.28 -10.57 -3.97
N SER A 291 -10.26 -11.17 -4.58
CA SER A 291 -10.28 -12.57 -5.05
C SER A 291 -10.31 -13.60 -3.91
N ASN A 292 -9.92 -13.20 -2.70
CA ASN A 292 -9.83 -14.07 -1.53
C ASN A 292 -10.98 -13.86 -0.53
N LEU A 293 -11.99 -13.07 -0.87
CA LEU A 293 -13.13 -12.81 0.01
C LEU A 293 -13.99 -14.06 0.21
N LYS A 294 -14.53 -14.19 1.42
CA LYS A 294 -15.51 -15.19 1.85
C LYS A 294 -16.65 -14.50 2.59
N ASN A 295 -17.84 -15.10 2.59
CA ASN A 295 -19.03 -14.57 3.26
C ASN A 295 -19.29 -13.09 2.91
N VAL A 296 -19.30 -12.77 1.62
CA VAL A 296 -19.55 -11.42 1.15
C VAL A 296 -21.03 -11.12 1.31
N SER A 297 -21.34 -10.04 2.02
CA SER A 297 -22.69 -9.62 2.31
C SER A 297 -22.89 -8.15 1.97
N VAL A 298 -24.00 -7.83 1.31
CA VAL A 298 -24.45 -6.46 1.02
C VAL A 298 -25.77 -6.26 1.74
N ASN A 299 -25.81 -5.32 2.70
CA ASN A 299 -26.99 -5.08 3.54
C ASN A 299 -27.60 -6.38 4.09
N ASP A 300 -26.76 -7.26 4.66
CA ASP A 300 -27.11 -8.55 5.26
C ASP A 300 -27.57 -9.67 4.30
N ASN A 301 -27.53 -9.46 2.98
CA ASN A 301 -27.79 -10.50 1.99
C ASN A 301 -26.46 -11.04 1.43
N GLU A 302 -26.33 -12.36 1.32
CA GLU A 302 -25.12 -12.99 0.79
C GLU A 302 -25.01 -12.88 -0.74
N TYR A 303 -23.79 -12.63 -1.22
CA TYR A 303 -23.47 -12.53 -2.64
C TYR A 303 -22.16 -13.26 -2.97
N LEU A 304 -22.05 -13.73 -4.20
CA LEU A 304 -20.76 -14.09 -4.80
C LEU A 304 -20.05 -12.80 -5.26
N ALA A 305 -18.88 -12.52 -4.70
CA ALA A 305 -18.05 -11.41 -5.17
C ALA A 305 -17.34 -11.75 -6.48
N ILE A 306 -17.41 -10.82 -7.44
CA ILE A 306 -16.68 -10.85 -8.70
C ILE A 306 -15.77 -9.63 -8.73
N PRO A 307 -14.47 -9.78 -8.43
CA PRO A 307 -13.53 -8.68 -8.49
C PRO A 307 -13.24 -8.27 -9.93
N ILE A 308 -13.16 -6.96 -10.16
CA ILE A 308 -12.83 -6.41 -11.48
C ILE A 308 -11.77 -5.32 -11.30
N LEU A 309 -10.70 -5.42 -12.08
CA LEU A 309 -9.78 -4.30 -12.32
C LEU A 309 -10.14 -3.65 -13.66
N LYS A 310 -10.69 -2.44 -13.58
CA LYS A 310 -11.09 -1.64 -14.73
C LYS A 310 -9.99 -0.64 -15.09
N LEU A 311 -9.50 -0.68 -16.32
CA LEU A 311 -8.51 0.23 -16.87
C LEU A 311 -9.18 1.12 -17.91
N THR A 312 -9.12 2.44 -17.74
CA THR A 312 -9.67 3.38 -18.73
C THR A 312 -8.63 4.35 -19.24
N SER A 313 -8.84 4.86 -20.46
CA SER A 313 -7.99 5.90 -21.01
C SER A 313 -8.72 6.84 -21.95
N SER A 314 -8.46 8.15 -21.83
CA SER A 314 -8.93 9.17 -22.79
C SER A 314 -8.18 9.15 -24.13
N LYS A 315 -7.19 8.25 -24.28
CA LYS A 315 -6.44 8.05 -25.52
C LYS A 315 -6.90 6.84 -26.32
N LEU A 316 -7.69 5.94 -25.71
CA LEU A 316 -8.27 4.80 -26.40
C LEU A 316 -9.39 5.27 -27.33
N THR A 317 -9.40 4.78 -28.57
CA THR A 317 -10.51 5.06 -29.49
C THR A 317 -11.62 4.03 -29.39
N ASN A 318 -11.26 2.80 -29.00
CA ASN A 318 -12.17 1.68 -28.78
C ASN A 318 -11.76 0.91 -27.52
N ASP A 319 -12.71 0.15 -26.97
CA ASP A 319 -12.44 -0.81 -25.89
C ASP A 319 -11.49 -1.91 -26.37
N ILE A 320 -10.77 -2.53 -25.43
CA ILE A 320 -9.80 -3.60 -25.73
C ILE A 320 -10.27 -4.87 -25.04
N TYR A 321 -10.35 -5.96 -25.80
CA TYR A 321 -10.80 -7.25 -25.32
C TYR A 321 -9.64 -8.24 -25.26
N GLN A 322 -9.75 -9.24 -24.37
CA GLN A 322 -8.77 -10.32 -24.27
C GLN A 322 -8.61 -11.08 -25.61
N SER A 323 -9.65 -11.12 -26.44
CA SER A 323 -9.62 -11.78 -27.74
C SER A 323 -8.86 -11.02 -28.83
N ASP A 324 -8.65 -9.71 -28.68
CA ASP A 324 -8.12 -8.86 -29.77
C ASP A 324 -6.92 -8.00 -29.42
N PHE A 325 -6.52 -7.91 -28.14
CA PHE A 325 -5.43 -7.02 -27.69
C PHE A 325 -4.09 -7.30 -28.41
N GLU A 326 -3.78 -8.55 -28.77
CA GLU A 326 -2.55 -8.88 -29.50
C GLU A 326 -2.52 -8.27 -30.91
N THR A 327 -3.68 -8.12 -31.54
CA THR A 327 -3.83 -7.55 -32.89
C THR A 327 -4.16 -6.07 -32.89
N ASN A 328 -4.54 -5.49 -31.74
CA ASN A 328 -4.94 -4.10 -31.63
C ASN A 328 -3.78 -3.16 -32.05
N PRO A 329 -3.99 -2.24 -33.03
CA PRO A 329 -2.95 -1.36 -33.56
C PRO A 329 -2.60 -0.18 -32.64
N GLU A 330 -3.46 0.18 -31.69
CA GLU A 330 -3.19 1.24 -30.70
C GLU A 330 -2.18 0.79 -29.64
N LEU A 331 -1.99 -0.53 -29.49
CA LEU A 331 -1.08 -1.12 -28.53
C LEU A 331 0.31 -1.34 -29.11
N ASN A 332 1.32 -0.73 -28.49
CA ASN A 332 2.71 -1.07 -28.76
C ASN A 332 3.09 -2.42 -28.12
N LYS A 333 4.29 -2.93 -28.44
CA LYS A 333 4.79 -4.21 -27.92
C LYS A 333 4.74 -4.29 -26.39
N LYS A 334 5.13 -3.23 -25.69
CA LYS A 334 5.14 -3.17 -24.22
C LYS A 334 3.73 -3.22 -23.64
N HIS A 335 2.76 -2.55 -24.25
CA HIS A 335 1.38 -2.63 -23.81
C HIS A 335 0.84 -4.06 -23.96
N LYS A 336 1.12 -4.72 -25.08
CA LYS A 336 0.69 -6.12 -25.32
C LYS A 336 1.29 -7.07 -24.30
N GLU A 337 2.57 -6.91 -23.97
CA GLU A 337 3.25 -7.70 -22.93
C GLU A 337 2.63 -7.49 -21.54
N ILE A 338 2.35 -6.24 -21.16
CA ILE A 338 1.67 -5.92 -19.90
C ILE A 338 0.28 -6.57 -19.86
N LEU A 339 -0.52 -6.40 -20.91
CA LEU A 339 -1.88 -6.93 -20.95
C LEU A 339 -1.91 -8.45 -20.95
N LYS A 340 -0.99 -9.10 -21.66
CA LYS A 340 -0.84 -10.56 -21.62
C LYS A 340 -0.64 -11.05 -20.18
N ASN A 341 0.37 -10.52 -19.50
CA ASN A 341 0.64 -10.89 -18.11
C ASN A 341 -0.54 -10.55 -17.17
N LEU A 342 -1.25 -9.45 -17.44
CA LEU A 342 -2.40 -9.01 -16.65
C LEU A 342 -3.62 -9.94 -16.83
N PHE A 343 -3.93 -10.35 -18.06
CA PHE A 343 -5.00 -11.32 -18.33
C PHE A 343 -4.64 -12.70 -17.76
N ASP A 344 -3.40 -13.17 -17.95
CA ASP A 344 -2.92 -14.42 -17.36
C ASP A 344 -3.02 -14.41 -15.82
N GLU A 345 -2.69 -13.27 -15.17
CA GLU A 345 -2.85 -13.09 -13.74
C GLU A 345 -4.32 -13.06 -13.31
N ALA A 346 -5.18 -12.42 -14.09
CA ALA A 346 -6.62 -12.36 -13.82
C ALA A 346 -7.27 -13.75 -13.86
N ASP A 347 -6.95 -14.53 -14.90
CA ASP A 347 -7.44 -15.88 -15.09
C ASP A 347 -6.96 -16.83 -13.97
N GLU A 348 -5.68 -16.75 -13.58
CA GLU A 348 -5.13 -17.58 -12.51
C GLU A 348 -5.67 -17.25 -11.10
N ASN A 349 -6.20 -16.03 -10.90
CA ASN A 349 -6.63 -15.52 -9.60
C ASN A 349 -8.13 -15.19 -9.52
N ASN A 350 -8.93 -15.59 -10.52
CA ASN A 350 -10.38 -15.42 -10.55
C ASN A 350 -10.87 -13.96 -10.39
N PHE A 351 -10.23 -13.02 -11.08
CA PHE A 351 -10.76 -11.67 -11.26
C PHE A 351 -10.87 -11.31 -12.73
N GLN A 352 -11.58 -10.24 -13.06
CA GLN A 352 -11.78 -9.81 -14.44
C GLN A 352 -11.00 -8.53 -14.74
N ILE A 353 -10.57 -8.39 -15.99
CA ILE A 353 -10.00 -7.16 -16.53
C ILE A 353 -11.01 -6.55 -17.49
N ILE A 354 -11.28 -5.26 -17.31
CA ILE A 354 -12.07 -4.47 -18.25
C ILE A 354 -11.15 -3.35 -18.76
N ILE A 355 -11.07 -3.16 -20.08
CA ILE A 355 -10.29 -2.08 -20.69
C ILE A 355 -11.21 -1.28 -21.59
N GLU A 356 -11.59 -0.09 -21.15
CA GLU A 356 -12.61 0.71 -21.81
C GLU A 356 -12.06 2.08 -22.21
N LYS A 357 -12.55 2.63 -23.32
CA LYS A 357 -12.34 4.03 -23.64
C LYS A 357 -13.00 4.91 -22.57
N ALA A 358 -12.33 5.98 -22.18
CA ALA A 358 -12.95 6.99 -21.34
C ALA A 358 -13.77 7.94 -22.21
N GLU A 359 -15.05 8.12 -21.89
CA GLU A 359 -15.92 9.13 -22.53
C GLU A 359 -15.59 10.56 -22.07
#